data_AF-A0A3P7IM76-F1
#
_entry.id   AF-A0A3P7IM76-F1
#
_cell.length_a   1.000
_cell.length_b   1.000
_cell.length_c   1.000
_cell.angle_alpha   90.00
_cell.angle_beta   90.00
_cell.angle_gamma   90.00
#
_symmetry.space_group_name_H-M   'P 1'
#
loop_
_entity.id
_entity.type
_entity.pdbx_description
1 polymer ?
#
loop_
_entity_poly.entity_id
_entity_poly.type
_entity_poly.pdbx_seq_one_letter_code
_entity_poly.pdbx_strand_id
1 'polypeptide(L)'
;MSIRAALRAGGLVALAGGSFLLGAQYGSESPFKKLHAATAISPTPQLPTLPLLPTEDAKPLGEFGPSRASEIMRYGFPGFDNLRTFEDFVLSYDRKTRTAHWVG
;
A
#
# COMPACT_ATOMS: atom_id res chain seq x y z
N MET A 1 -3.12 -10.60 -60.58
CA MET A 1 -3.02 -10.56 -59.10
C MET A 1 -4.44 -10.66 -58.56
N SER A 2 -4.82 -11.77 -57.92
CA SER A 2 -6.22 -12.17 -57.76
C SER A 2 -6.90 -11.50 -56.55
N ILE A 3 -8.10 -10.95 -56.80
CA ILE A 3 -9.02 -10.28 -55.84
C ILE A 3 -9.32 -11.12 -54.57
N ARG A 4 -9.07 -12.43 -54.60
CA ARG A 4 -9.31 -13.35 -53.48
C ARG A 4 -8.32 -13.17 -52.32
N ALA A 5 -7.15 -12.57 -52.54
CA ALA A 5 -6.18 -12.31 -51.48
C ALA A 5 -6.57 -11.12 -50.59
N ALA A 6 -7.15 -10.06 -51.18
CA ALA A 6 -7.52 -8.84 -50.47
C ALA A 6 -8.64 -9.05 -49.43
N LEU A 7 -9.61 -9.92 -49.75
CA LEU A 7 -10.70 -10.28 -48.84
C LEU A 7 -10.24 -11.05 -47.59
N ARG A 8 -9.15 -11.83 -47.69
CA ARG A 8 -8.61 -12.59 -46.56
C ARG A 8 -7.80 -11.72 -45.59
N ALA A 9 -7.13 -10.68 -46.11
CA ALA A 9 -6.39 -9.73 -45.28
C ALA A 9 -7.33 -8.75 -44.54
N GLY A 10 -8.43 -8.32 -45.17
CA GLY A 10 -9.41 -7.42 -44.53
C GLY A 10 -10.14 -8.04 -43.33
N GLY A 11 -10.43 -9.34 -43.38
CA GLY A 11 -11.13 -10.05 -42.29
C GLY A 11 -10.33 -10.16 -40.99
N LEU A 12 -9.00 -10.31 -41.07
CA LEU A 12 -8.14 -10.44 -39.89
C LEU A 12 -7.93 -9.11 -39.15
N VAL A 13 -7.87 -8.00 -39.89
CA VAL A 13 -7.71 -6.66 -39.31
C VAL A 13 -8.99 -6.23 -38.57
N ALA A 14 -10.17 -6.59 -39.08
CA ALA A 14 -11.44 -6.28 -38.42
C ALA A 14 -11.62 -7.05 -37.09
N LEU A 15 -11.19 -8.31 -37.04
CA LEU A 15 -11.26 -9.11 -35.80
C LEU A 15 -10.28 -8.60 -34.73
N ALA A 16 -9.04 -8.28 -35.12
CA ALA A 16 -8.05 -7.76 -34.19
C ALA A 16 -8.43 -6.36 -33.65
N GLY A 17 -8.93 -5.47 -34.53
CA GLY A 17 -9.39 -4.13 -34.13
C GLY A 17 -10.64 -4.16 -33.26
N GLY A 18 -11.60 -5.04 -33.57
CA GLY A 18 -12.82 -5.23 -32.78
C GLY A 18 -12.53 -5.73 -31.36
N SER A 19 -11.65 -6.72 -31.21
CA SER A 19 -11.27 -7.25 -29.88
C SER A 19 -10.55 -6.21 -29.02
N PHE A 20 -9.71 -5.35 -29.60
CA PHE A 20 -8.99 -4.32 -28.86
C PHE A 20 -9.93 -3.22 -28.33
N LEU A 21 -10.88 -2.74 -29.14
CA LEU A 21 -11.84 -1.71 -28.72
C LEU A 21 -12.82 -2.23 -27.67
N LEU A 22 -13.25 -3.50 -27.77
CA LEU A 22 -14.10 -4.13 -26.76
C LEU A 22 -13.37 -4.26 -25.41
N GLY A 23 -12.09 -4.66 -25.43
CA GLY A 23 -11.26 -4.75 -24.23
C GLY A 23 -10.97 -3.39 -23.58
N ALA A 24 -10.77 -2.34 -24.38
CA ALA A 24 -10.52 -0.98 -23.88
C ALA A 24 -11.75 -0.37 -23.18
N GLN A 25 -12.97 -0.68 -23.63
CA GLN A 25 -14.19 -0.19 -22.97
C GLN A 25 -14.61 -1.04 -21.76
N TYR A 26 -14.33 -2.34 -21.74
CA TYR A 26 -14.64 -3.21 -20.60
C TYR A 26 -13.54 -3.23 -19.51
N GLY A 27 -12.32 -2.78 -19.82
CA GLY A 27 -11.17 -2.84 -18.91
C GLY A 27 -11.13 -1.79 -17.80
N SER A 28 -12.07 -0.84 -17.73
CA SER A 28 -12.10 0.17 -16.65
C SER A 28 -12.73 -0.34 -15.35
N GLU A 29 -13.47 -1.45 -15.40
CA GLU A 29 -14.16 -1.99 -14.23
C GLU A 29 -13.29 -3.06 -13.57
N SER A 30 -12.19 -2.64 -12.93
CA SER A 30 -11.48 -3.49 -11.98
C SER A 30 -12.44 -3.83 -10.82
N PRO A 31 -12.83 -5.09 -10.59
CA PRO A 31 -13.82 -5.44 -9.56
C PRO A 31 -13.32 -5.19 -8.13
N PHE A 32 -12.04 -4.83 -7.96
CA PHE A 32 -11.36 -4.67 -6.69
C PHE A 32 -11.21 -3.22 -6.19
N LYS A 33 -11.74 -2.21 -6.90
CA LYS A 33 -11.66 -0.80 -6.45
C LYS A 33 -12.67 -0.41 -5.37
N LYS A 34 -13.56 -1.30 -4.94
CA LYS A 34 -14.54 -1.05 -3.86
C LYS A 34 -14.31 -1.93 -2.62
N LEU A 35 -13.06 -2.01 -2.16
CA LEU A 35 -12.81 -2.50 -0.80
C LEU A 35 -13.12 -1.37 0.19
N HIS A 36 -14.27 -1.45 0.84
CA HIS A 36 -14.62 -0.60 1.98
C HIS A 36 -13.56 -0.77 3.08
N ALA A 37 -12.78 0.28 3.33
CA ALA A 37 -11.84 0.35 4.45
C ALA A 37 -12.54 0.50 5.83
N ALA A 38 -13.86 0.32 5.92
CA ALA A 38 -14.68 0.70 7.08
C ALA A 38 -15.17 -0.48 7.94
N THR A 39 -14.66 -1.70 7.74
CA THR A 39 -15.01 -2.85 8.60
C THR A 39 -13.77 -3.56 9.13
N ALA A 40 -12.83 -2.79 9.68
CA ALA A 40 -11.89 -3.31 10.68
C ALA A 40 -12.44 -2.99 12.07
N ILE A 41 -13.64 -3.47 12.38
CA ILE A 41 -14.03 -3.68 13.79
C ILE A 41 -13.25 -4.92 14.21
N SER A 42 -12.01 -4.72 14.66
CA SER A 42 -11.30 -5.73 15.42
C SER A 42 -12.19 -6.06 16.62
N PRO A 43 -12.72 -7.29 16.75
CA PRO A 43 -13.40 -7.67 17.97
C PRO A 43 -12.38 -7.50 19.09
N THR A 44 -12.62 -6.54 19.96
CA THR A 44 -11.83 -6.35 21.17
C THR A 44 -11.82 -7.70 21.88
N PRO A 45 -10.67 -8.38 22.03
CA PRO A 45 -10.64 -9.57 22.87
C PRO A 45 -11.11 -9.12 24.25
N GLN A 46 -12.25 -9.66 24.68
CA GLN A 46 -12.73 -9.44 26.04
C GLN A 46 -11.72 -10.09 26.96
N LEU A 47 -10.74 -9.29 27.40
CA LEU A 47 -9.78 -9.68 28.40
C LEU A 47 -10.60 -10.05 29.65
N PRO A 48 -10.34 -11.20 30.31
CA PRO A 48 -10.92 -11.49 31.61
C PRO A 48 -10.70 -10.27 32.50
N THR A 49 -11.75 -9.78 33.16
CA THR A 49 -11.64 -8.70 34.14
C THR A 49 -10.72 -9.17 35.26
N LEU A 50 -9.42 -8.93 35.10
CA LEU A 50 -8.45 -9.13 36.15
C LEU A 50 -8.82 -8.13 37.26
N PRO A 51 -8.86 -8.56 38.53
CA PRO A 51 -9.07 -7.64 39.63
C PRO A 51 -8.05 -6.50 39.50
N LEU A 52 -8.56 -5.27 39.51
CA LEU A 52 -7.77 -4.04 39.55
C LEU A 52 -6.92 -4.09 40.83
N LEU A 53 -5.73 -4.70 40.74
CA LEU A 53 -4.68 -4.43 41.69
C LEU A 53 -4.47 -2.91 41.63
N PRO A 54 -4.33 -2.21 42.77
CA PRO A 54 -3.97 -0.80 42.76
C PRO A 54 -2.82 -0.63 41.78
N THR A 55 -3.05 0.16 40.73
CA THR A 55 -2.00 0.59 39.81
C THR A 55 -0.99 1.31 40.70
N GLU A 56 0.05 0.60 41.12
CA GLU A 56 1.24 1.22 41.67
C GLU A 56 1.59 2.33 40.70
N ASP A 57 1.63 3.56 41.23
CA ASP A 57 1.87 4.79 40.51
C ASP A 57 2.80 4.52 39.32
N ALA A 58 2.21 4.46 38.13
CA ALA A 58 2.95 4.37 36.89
C ALA A 58 3.73 5.67 36.82
N LYS A 59 4.94 5.65 37.38
CA LYS A 59 5.90 6.75 37.36
C LYS A 59 5.82 7.32 35.96
N PRO A 60 5.41 8.59 35.76
CA PRO A 60 5.35 9.16 34.43
C PRO A 60 6.72 8.90 33.85
N LEU A 61 6.75 8.08 32.80
CA LEU A 61 7.95 7.69 32.07
C LEU A 61 8.66 9.02 31.80
N GLY A 62 9.72 9.27 32.56
CA GLY A 62 10.26 10.63 32.73
C GLY A 62 10.46 11.24 31.37
N GLU A 63 10.11 12.53 31.21
CA GLU A 63 10.15 13.26 29.94
C GLU A 63 11.35 12.83 29.08
N PHE A 64 11.13 11.81 28.25
CA PHE A 64 12.09 11.41 27.27
C PHE A 64 11.91 12.49 26.22
N GLY A 65 12.95 13.30 26.03
CA GLY A 65 12.98 14.34 24.99
C GLY A 65 12.55 13.77 23.63
N PRO A 66 12.34 14.64 22.62
CA PRO A 66 11.89 14.20 21.31
C PRO A 66 12.73 13.02 20.82
N SER A 67 12.07 11.96 20.35
CA SER A 67 12.79 10.78 19.88
C SER A 67 13.73 11.18 18.73
N ARG A 68 14.89 10.54 18.64
CA ARG A 68 15.87 10.86 17.58
C ARG A 68 15.25 10.78 16.17
N ALA A 69 14.39 9.80 15.94
CA ALA A 69 13.61 9.69 14.72
C ALA A 69 12.68 10.89 14.47
N SER A 70 12.09 11.49 15.52
CA SER A 70 11.24 12.69 15.39
C SER A 70 12.03 13.95 15.03
N GLU A 71 13.28 14.06 15.50
CA GLU A 71 14.17 15.15 15.11
C GLU A 71 14.58 15.05 13.64
N ILE A 72 14.94 13.83 13.21
CA ILE A 72 15.33 13.53 11.83
C ILE A 72 14.16 13.83 10.88
N MET A 73 12.96 13.40 11.26
CA MET A 73 11.74 13.53 10.46
C MET A 73 10.93 14.80 10.76
N ARG A 74 11.57 15.84 11.29
CA ARG A 74 10.88 17.11 11.65
C ARG A 74 10.19 17.80 10.48
N TYR A 75 10.62 17.52 9.26
CA TYR A 75 10.06 18.06 8.02
C TYR A 75 9.05 17.13 7.35
N GLY A 76 8.74 16.00 7.97
CA GLY A 76 7.85 14.98 7.43
C GLY A 76 8.60 13.89 6.65
N PHE A 77 7.83 12.86 6.27
CA PHE A 77 8.34 11.66 5.61
C PHE A 77 8.09 11.73 4.10
N PRO A 78 9.06 11.37 3.25
CA PRO A 78 8.83 11.20 1.81
C PRO A 78 7.79 10.11 1.47
N GLY A 79 7.62 9.11 2.35
CA GLY A 79 6.63 8.05 2.25
C GLY A 79 6.64 7.17 3.51
N PHE A 80 5.70 6.23 3.64
CA PHE A 80 5.53 5.44 4.87
C PHE A 80 5.70 3.92 4.68
N ASP A 81 6.20 3.47 3.53
CA ASP A 81 6.37 2.04 3.28
C ASP A 81 7.58 1.48 4.05
N ASN A 82 7.38 0.37 4.76
CA ASN A 82 8.33 -0.34 5.61
C ASN A 82 9.36 0.56 6.34
N LEU A 83 8.88 1.47 7.20
CA LEU A 83 9.76 2.34 7.96
C LEU A 83 10.53 1.61 9.06
N ARG A 84 11.82 1.91 9.14
CA ARG A 84 12.74 1.41 10.17
C ARG A 84 13.50 2.60 10.76
N THR A 85 13.37 2.77 12.07
CA THR A 85 14.12 3.77 12.83
C THR A 85 15.37 3.13 13.40
N PHE A 86 16.53 3.67 13.03
CA PHE A 86 17.81 3.34 13.63
C PHE A 86 18.23 4.46 14.59
N GLU A 87 19.42 4.32 15.19
CA GLU A 87 19.91 5.29 16.17
C GLU A 87 20.04 6.70 15.58
N ASP A 88 20.52 6.85 14.33
CA ASP A 88 20.83 8.16 13.74
C ASP A 88 20.25 8.41 12.34
N PHE A 89 19.41 7.50 11.85
CA PHE A 89 18.74 7.65 10.56
C PHE A 89 17.44 6.85 10.52
N VAL A 90 16.59 7.21 9.57
CA VAL A 90 15.34 6.51 9.27
C VAL A 90 15.41 5.98 7.84
N LEU A 91 15.06 4.72 7.66
CA LEU A 91 15.09 4.02 6.38
C LEU A 91 13.67 3.60 5.98
N SER A 92 13.29 3.87 4.74
CA SER A 92 12.16 3.19 4.08
C SER A 92 12.70 2.08 3.19
N TYR A 93 12.26 0.84 3.42
CA TYR A 93 12.84 -0.34 2.76
C TYR A 93 11.87 -1.08 1.84
N ASP A 94 12.24 -1.30 0.59
CA ASP A 94 11.46 -2.12 -0.32
C ASP A 94 11.80 -3.61 -0.14
N ARG A 95 10.81 -4.40 0.29
CA ARG A 95 10.98 -5.85 0.48
C ARG A 95 11.10 -6.61 -0.85
N LYS A 96 10.55 -6.08 -1.95
CA LYS A 96 10.55 -6.73 -3.27
C LYS A 96 11.92 -6.58 -3.93
N THR A 97 12.41 -5.34 -4.02
CA THR A 97 13.70 -5.04 -4.66
C THR A 97 14.88 -5.21 -3.69
N ARG A 98 14.61 -5.38 -2.40
CA ARG A 98 15.59 -5.53 -1.32
C ARG A 98 16.54 -4.34 -1.22
N THR A 99 16.02 -3.14 -1.45
CA THR A 99 16.77 -1.89 -1.42
C THR A 99 16.03 -0.81 -0.64
N ALA A 100 16.70 0.31 -0.38
CA ALA A 100 16.08 1.49 0.22
C ALA A 100 15.22 2.22 -0.81
N HIS A 101 13.99 2.57 -0.43
CA HIS A 101 13.23 3.61 -1.14
C HIS A 101 13.88 4.98 -0.93
N TRP A 102 14.22 5.28 0.32
CA TRP A 102 14.93 6.49 0.72
C TRP A 102 15.49 6.34 2.14
N VAL A 103 16.44 7.20 2.49
CA VAL A 103 17.02 7.34 3.84
C VAL A 103 16.96 8.80 4.24
N GLY A 104 16.66 9.07 5.51
CA GLY A 104 16.58 10.42 6.08
C GLY A 104 17.25 10.50 7.44
#